data_AF-A0A1N6I046-F1
#
_entry.id   AF-A0A1N6I046-F1
#
_cell.length_a   1.000
_cell.length_b   1.000
_cell.length_c   1.000
_cell.angle_alpha   90.00
_cell.angle_beta   90.00
_cell.angle_gamma   90.00
#
_symmetry.space_group_name_H-M   'P 1'
#
loop_
_entity.id
_entity.type
_entity.pdbx_description
1 polymer ?
#
loop_
_entity_poly.entity_id
_entity_poly.type
_entity_poly.pdbx_seq_one_letter_code
_entity_poly.pdbx_strand_id
1 'polypeptide(L)'
;MKKLFVLGMVCLAFLIGSLAAEARDYDKELRDCLVQSASPKDAVILALWSGLAMTQHTAVAPLVNISEKEFLKITKEAGDVYVRLGGVMCLDETFNALKHVGPNALNNGLDYLVSVRSAENYSDAGTRKAIALFNAYTEDELYGTLLNLIGSPVDKPIDEKINYEYELKKCLLQSATPKDTVILALWSGLIMTQHTAVASMGIVSEKEFLRITEAAGDVYLRLTCEMCLNETFNALKHGGDNTLGNSFAWLEEVSKPGIDSDSGIQKALTLFHTCTSETLFDLLKQYFERYQGRN
;
A
#
# COMPACT_ATOMS: atom_id res chain seq x y z
N MET A 1 -56.31 -25.53 -44.53
CA MET A 1 -54.96 -25.08 -44.94
C MET A 1 -54.48 -24.02 -43.95
N LYS A 2 -53.87 -24.44 -42.83
CA LYS A 2 -53.43 -23.59 -41.70
C LYS A 2 -52.06 -24.07 -41.23
N LYS A 3 -51.00 -23.91 -42.02
CA LYS A 3 -49.61 -24.18 -41.61
C LYS A 3 -48.64 -23.44 -42.53
N LEU A 4 -48.63 -22.10 -42.50
CA LEU A 4 -47.62 -21.34 -43.24
C LEU A 4 -47.47 -19.89 -42.73
N PHE A 5 -47.31 -19.67 -41.41
CA PHE A 5 -47.11 -18.30 -40.89
C PHE A 5 -46.30 -18.18 -39.58
N VAL A 6 -45.47 -19.17 -39.24
CA VAL A 6 -44.70 -19.15 -37.97
C VAL A 6 -43.18 -19.20 -38.17
N LEU A 7 -42.68 -19.24 -39.41
CA LEU A 7 -41.26 -19.47 -39.68
C LEU A 7 -40.44 -18.20 -40.02
N GLY A 8 -40.93 -17.00 -39.69
CA GLY A 8 -40.31 -15.73 -40.13
C GLY A 8 -39.89 -14.77 -39.02
N MET A 9 -39.97 -15.16 -37.74
CA MET A 9 -39.82 -14.23 -36.62
C MET A 9 -39.04 -14.82 -35.44
N VAL A 10 -37.98 -15.60 -35.71
CA VAL A 10 -37.10 -16.15 -34.65
C VAL A 10 -35.61 -15.91 -34.93
N CYS A 11 -35.20 -15.52 -36.13
CA CYS A 11 -33.76 -15.37 -36.47
C CYS A 11 -33.17 -13.95 -36.37
N LEU A 12 -33.91 -12.94 -35.89
CA LEU A 12 -33.40 -11.55 -35.78
C LEU A 12 -33.13 -11.09 -34.33
N ALA A 13 -32.88 -12.02 -33.40
CA ALA A 13 -32.58 -11.71 -32.00
C ALA A 13 -31.22 -12.22 -31.50
N PHE A 14 -30.41 -12.85 -32.35
CA PHE A 14 -29.15 -13.52 -31.95
C PHE A 14 -27.88 -12.93 -32.59
N LEU A 15 -27.93 -11.70 -33.10
CA LEU A 15 -26.76 -10.95 -33.60
C LEU A 15 -26.50 -9.66 -32.82
N ILE A 16 -26.92 -9.60 -31.55
CA ILE A 16 -26.30 -8.66 -30.61
C ILE A 16 -25.02 -9.34 -30.13
N GLY A 17 -24.01 -9.31 -30.99
CA GLY A 17 -22.65 -9.58 -30.58
C GLY A 17 -22.38 -8.68 -29.39
N SER A 18 -22.22 -9.28 -28.22
CA SER A 18 -21.70 -8.61 -27.05
C SER A 18 -20.27 -8.22 -27.39
N LEU A 19 -20.10 -7.08 -28.04
CA LEU A 19 -18.88 -6.30 -27.88
C LEU A 19 -18.85 -6.04 -26.38
N ALA A 20 -18.09 -6.85 -25.65
CA ALA A 20 -17.62 -6.47 -24.34
C ALA A 20 -16.92 -5.14 -24.59
N ALA A 21 -17.61 -4.02 -24.33
CA ALA A 21 -16.93 -2.79 -24.07
C ALA A 21 -16.05 -3.11 -22.87
N GLU A 22 -14.76 -3.36 -23.10
CA GLU A 22 -13.81 -3.46 -22.01
C GLU A 22 -13.99 -2.17 -21.21
N ALA A 23 -14.54 -2.33 -20.01
CA ALA A 23 -14.72 -1.23 -19.11
C ALA A 23 -13.32 -0.67 -18.87
N ARG A 24 -13.07 0.50 -19.44
CA ARG A 24 -11.76 1.15 -19.33
C ARG A 24 -11.47 1.35 -17.85
N ASP A 25 -10.34 0.83 -17.40
CA ASP A 25 -9.90 0.95 -16.01
C ASP A 25 -9.15 2.27 -15.83
N TYR A 26 -9.92 3.35 -15.64
CA TYR A 26 -9.38 4.70 -15.49
C TYR A 26 -8.48 4.86 -14.26
N ASP A 27 -8.68 4.08 -13.20
CA ASP A 27 -7.81 4.08 -12.03
C ASP A 27 -6.43 3.50 -12.39
N LYS A 28 -6.42 2.41 -13.17
CA LYS A 28 -5.18 1.85 -13.71
C LYS A 28 -4.48 2.79 -14.69
N GLU A 29 -5.20 3.43 -15.61
CA GLU A 29 -4.58 4.38 -16.55
C GLU A 29 -3.87 5.53 -15.84
N LEU A 30 -4.51 6.11 -14.82
CA LEU A 30 -3.88 7.12 -13.97
C LEU A 30 -2.62 6.60 -13.29
N ARG A 31 -2.72 5.43 -12.63
CA ARG A 31 -1.57 4.80 -11.96
C ARG A 31 -0.40 4.55 -12.91
N ASP A 32 -0.67 3.98 -14.09
CA ASP A 32 0.34 3.69 -15.10
C ASP A 32 1.03 4.99 -15.55
N CYS A 33 0.26 6.05 -15.85
CA CYS A 33 0.83 7.32 -16.26
C CYS A 33 1.70 7.95 -15.17
N LEU A 34 1.23 7.98 -13.91
CA LEU A 34 1.97 8.55 -12.79
C LEU A 34 3.33 7.86 -12.62
N VAL A 35 3.35 6.52 -12.67
CA VAL A 35 4.58 5.73 -12.53
C VAL A 35 5.55 5.95 -13.68
N GLN A 36 5.05 6.00 -14.91
CA GLN A 36 5.88 6.21 -16.11
C GLN A 36 6.42 7.64 -16.19
N SER A 37 5.66 8.63 -15.70
CA SER A 37 6.02 10.05 -15.75
C SER A 37 6.94 10.49 -14.61
N ALA A 38 6.92 9.78 -13.48
CA ALA A 38 7.73 10.12 -12.32
C ALA A 38 9.22 9.84 -12.56
N SER A 39 10.06 10.84 -12.37
CA SER A 39 11.51 10.69 -12.38
C SER A 39 12.02 9.95 -11.12
N PRO A 40 13.28 9.49 -11.10
CA PRO A 40 13.88 8.95 -9.87
C PRO A 40 13.91 9.96 -8.72
N LYS A 41 14.10 11.25 -9.02
CA LYS A 41 14.07 12.32 -8.01
C LYS A 41 12.68 12.48 -7.39
N ASP A 42 11.63 12.34 -8.19
CA ASP A 42 10.25 12.41 -7.71
C ASP A 42 9.95 11.26 -6.74
N ALA A 43 10.44 10.06 -7.05
CA ALA A 43 10.33 8.90 -6.16
C ALA A 43 10.91 9.21 -4.78
N VAL A 44 12.12 9.77 -4.74
CA VAL A 44 12.81 10.11 -3.49
C VAL A 44 12.04 11.15 -2.68
N ILE A 45 11.52 12.19 -3.33
CA ILE A 45 10.74 13.23 -2.63
C ILE A 45 9.44 12.66 -2.06
N LEU A 46 8.71 11.84 -2.84
CA LEU A 46 7.47 11.22 -2.39
C LEU A 46 7.70 10.17 -1.29
N ALA A 47 8.76 9.37 -1.39
CA ALA A 47 9.17 8.43 -0.36
C ALA A 47 9.57 9.15 0.95
N LEU A 48 10.35 10.23 0.84
CA LEU A 48 10.72 11.07 1.97
C LEU A 48 9.49 11.66 2.65
N TRP A 49 8.55 12.23 1.88
CA TRP A 49 7.31 12.75 2.42
C TRP A 49 6.45 11.66 3.06
N SER A 50 6.29 10.49 2.42
CA SER A 50 5.52 9.38 2.97
C SER A 50 6.11 8.89 4.30
N GLY A 51 7.44 8.73 4.38
CA GLY A 51 8.13 8.37 5.62
C GLY A 51 7.92 9.41 6.72
N LEU A 52 8.07 10.71 6.42
CA LEU A 52 7.81 11.79 7.38
C LEU A 52 6.33 11.91 7.77
N ALA A 53 5.40 11.58 6.87
CA ALA A 53 3.98 11.53 7.18
C ALA A 53 3.70 10.42 8.19
N MET A 54 4.34 9.25 8.03
CA MET A 54 4.22 8.16 9.01
C MET A 54 4.76 8.54 10.39
N THR A 55 5.77 9.41 10.48
CA THR A 55 6.24 9.91 11.78
C THR A 55 5.23 10.82 12.48
N GLN A 56 4.21 11.30 11.78
CA GLN A 56 3.13 12.09 12.39
C GLN A 56 2.11 11.22 13.13
N HIS A 57 2.16 9.89 12.98
CA HIS A 57 1.28 8.99 13.73
C HIS A 57 1.39 9.30 15.23
N THR A 58 0.26 9.41 15.94
CA THR A 58 0.24 9.80 17.36
C THR A 58 1.11 8.95 18.28
N ALA A 59 1.36 7.69 17.94
CA ALA A 59 2.26 6.79 18.67
C ALA A 59 3.75 7.02 18.35
N VAL A 60 4.07 7.52 17.16
CA VAL A 60 5.45 7.75 16.66
C VAL A 60 5.91 9.17 16.96
N ALA A 61 5.04 10.17 16.80
CA ALA A 61 5.38 11.59 16.87
C ALA A 61 6.16 12.00 18.13
N PRO A 62 5.88 11.48 19.34
CA PRO A 62 6.67 11.80 20.53
C PRO A 62 8.11 11.29 20.51
N LEU A 63 8.43 10.35 19.62
CA LEU A 63 9.73 9.68 19.50
C LEU A 63 10.63 10.31 18.45
N VAL A 64 10.08 11.18 17.60
CA VAL A 64 10.79 11.76 16.46
C VAL A 64 10.85 13.28 16.61
N ASN A 65 12.04 13.83 16.44
CA ASN A 65 12.25 15.28 16.48
C ASN A 65 12.33 15.86 15.07
N ILE A 66 11.20 16.29 14.50
CA ILE A 66 11.12 17.01 13.21
C ILE A 66 10.41 18.34 13.46
N SER A 67 10.96 19.45 12.95
CA SER A 67 10.26 20.74 13.08
C SER A 67 9.07 20.85 12.12
N GLU A 68 8.03 21.57 12.54
CA GLU A 68 6.86 21.87 11.67
C GLU A 68 7.29 22.54 10.36
N LYS A 69 8.32 23.40 10.41
CA LYS A 69 8.85 24.10 9.24
C LYS A 69 9.48 23.13 8.23
N GLU A 70 10.24 22.15 8.71
CA GLU A 70 10.86 21.13 7.85
C GLU A 70 9.79 20.22 7.25
N PHE A 71 8.83 19.78 8.07
CA PHE A 71 7.73 18.95 7.59
C PHE A 71 6.90 19.67 6.52
N LEU A 72 6.57 20.95 6.74
CA LEU A 72 5.86 21.78 5.76
C LEU A 72 6.65 21.96 4.47
N LYS A 73 7.97 22.17 4.56
CA LYS A 73 8.83 22.32 3.38
C LYS A 73 8.77 21.06 2.51
N ILE A 74 8.99 19.89 3.09
CA ILE A 74 8.95 18.62 2.35
C ILE A 74 7.55 18.33 1.82
N THR A 75 6.51 18.63 2.59
CA THR A 75 5.12 18.46 2.14
C THR A 75 4.80 19.31 0.91
N LYS A 76 5.32 20.55 0.85
CA LYS A 76 5.21 21.39 -0.35
C LYS A 76 5.97 20.82 -1.54
N GLU A 77 7.21 20.38 -1.34
CA GLU A 77 8.01 19.77 -2.42
C GLU A 77 7.32 18.51 -2.99
N ALA A 78 6.75 17.66 -2.14
CA ALA A 78 5.96 16.51 -2.57
C ALA A 78 4.65 16.92 -3.26
N GLY A 79 4.00 17.98 -2.77
CA GLY A 79 2.82 18.56 -3.42
C GLY A 79 3.13 19.07 -4.84
N ASP A 80 4.25 19.78 -5.02
CA ASP A 80 4.71 20.27 -6.33
C ASP A 80 4.96 19.12 -7.32
N VAL A 81 5.58 18.03 -6.84
CA VAL A 81 5.76 16.80 -7.63
C VAL A 81 4.40 16.24 -8.04
N TYR A 82 3.47 16.13 -7.10
CA TYR A 82 2.15 15.57 -7.35
C TYR A 82 1.32 16.40 -8.34
N VAL A 83 1.31 17.73 -8.18
CA VAL A 83 0.66 18.66 -9.10
C VAL A 83 1.27 18.59 -10.49
N ARG A 84 2.60 18.50 -10.60
CA ARG A 84 3.25 18.34 -11.91
C ARG A 84 2.88 17.02 -12.58
N LEU A 85 2.88 15.92 -11.84
CA LEU A 85 2.54 14.60 -12.39
C LEU A 85 1.06 14.53 -12.77
N GLY A 86 0.14 14.71 -11.82
CA GLY A 86 -1.30 14.58 -12.07
C GLY A 86 -1.93 15.75 -12.81
N GLY A 87 -1.48 16.98 -12.56
CA GLY A 87 -2.08 18.19 -13.14
C GLY A 87 -1.50 18.62 -14.48
N VAL A 88 -0.33 18.12 -14.88
CA VAL A 88 0.33 18.52 -16.13
C VAL A 88 0.67 17.32 -17.01
N MET A 89 1.38 16.32 -16.48
CA MET A 89 1.85 15.19 -17.30
C MET A 89 0.77 14.14 -17.56
N CYS A 90 -0.06 13.86 -16.56
CA CYS A 90 -1.11 12.84 -16.58
C CYS A 90 -2.50 13.47 -16.44
N LEU A 91 -2.69 14.67 -17.01
CA LEU A 91 -3.90 15.46 -16.82
C LEU A 91 -5.15 14.77 -17.37
N ASP A 92 -5.02 14.10 -18.52
CA ASP A 92 -6.13 13.40 -19.16
C ASP A 92 -6.59 12.20 -18.33
N GLU A 93 -5.64 11.39 -17.87
CA GLU A 93 -5.89 10.24 -16.99
C GLU A 93 -6.44 10.68 -15.65
N THR A 94 -5.88 11.76 -15.06
CA THR A 94 -6.34 12.37 -13.81
C THR A 94 -7.80 12.83 -13.94
N PHE A 95 -8.12 13.54 -15.02
CA PHE A 95 -9.48 13.98 -15.30
C PHE A 95 -10.45 12.81 -15.45
N ASN A 96 -10.08 11.79 -16.23
CA ASN A 96 -10.94 10.64 -16.46
C ASN A 96 -11.14 9.81 -15.19
N ALA A 97 -10.10 9.60 -14.40
CA ALA A 97 -10.20 8.90 -13.13
C ALA A 97 -11.09 9.66 -12.14
N LEU A 98 -10.94 10.99 -12.02
CA LEU A 98 -11.85 11.80 -11.21
C LEU A 98 -13.31 11.73 -11.68
N LYS A 99 -13.53 11.75 -13.00
CA LYS A 99 -14.86 11.70 -13.60
C LYS A 99 -15.56 10.35 -13.43
N HIS A 100 -14.82 9.25 -13.54
CA HIS A 100 -15.38 7.90 -13.62
C HIS A 100 -15.21 7.06 -12.34
N VAL A 101 -14.15 7.30 -11.58
CA VAL A 101 -13.82 6.59 -10.33
C VAL A 101 -14.20 7.44 -9.11
N GLY A 102 -14.03 8.77 -9.22
CA GLY A 102 -14.38 9.73 -8.18
C GLY A 102 -13.18 10.33 -7.45
N PRO A 103 -13.41 11.07 -6.34
CA PRO A 103 -12.38 11.88 -5.69
C PRO A 103 -11.23 11.05 -5.09
N ASN A 104 -11.47 9.79 -4.75
CA ASN A 104 -10.46 8.89 -4.18
C ASN A 104 -9.42 8.43 -5.22
N ALA A 105 -9.67 8.59 -6.52
CA ALA A 105 -8.75 8.16 -7.56
C ALA A 105 -7.35 8.80 -7.42
N LEU A 106 -7.30 10.05 -6.96
CA LEU A 106 -6.07 10.76 -6.69
C LEU A 106 -5.28 10.14 -5.54
N ASN A 107 -5.96 9.84 -4.43
CA ASN A 107 -5.34 9.21 -3.27
C ASN A 107 -4.84 7.81 -3.62
N ASN A 108 -5.64 7.02 -4.33
CA ASN A 108 -5.26 5.69 -4.80
C ASN A 108 -4.04 5.77 -5.75
N GLY A 109 -4.01 6.76 -6.64
CA GLY A 109 -2.90 7.00 -7.55
C GLY A 109 -1.60 7.35 -6.81
N LEU A 110 -1.69 8.23 -5.80
CA LEU A 110 -0.55 8.58 -4.95
C LEU A 110 -0.06 7.39 -4.12
N ASP A 111 -0.97 6.67 -3.44
CA ASP A 111 -0.66 5.48 -2.65
C ASP A 111 0.02 4.42 -3.52
N TYR A 112 -0.45 4.23 -4.76
CA TYR A 112 0.17 3.33 -5.71
C TYR A 112 1.55 3.79 -6.17
N LEU A 113 1.70 5.09 -6.50
CA LEU A 113 2.98 5.65 -6.91
C LEU A 113 4.06 5.51 -5.83
N VAL A 114 3.67 5.68 -4.56
CA VAL A 114 4.54 5.46 -3.40
C VAL A 114 4.83 3.96 -3.22
N SER A 115 3.83 3.08 -3.37
CA SER A 115 3.98 1.64 -3.11
C SER A 115 4.78 0.88 -4.18
N VAL A 116 4.61 1.18 -5.47
CA VAL A 116 5.37 0.48 -6.52
C VAL A 116 6.86 0.81 -6.53
N ARG A 117 7.24 1.92 -5.89
CA ARG A 117 8.64 2.27 -5.64
C ARG A 117 9.06 1.99 -4.20
N SER A 118 8.18 1.41 -3.37
CA SER A 118 8.53 1.01 -2.00
C SER A 118 9.58 -0.09 -1.98
N ALA A 119 9.63 -0.97 -3.00
CA ALA A 119 10.70 -1.96 -3.13
C ALA A 119 12.10 -1.31 -3.15
N GLU A 120 12.23 -0.13 -3.78
CA GLU A 120 13.46 0.67 -3.73
C GLU A 120 13.66 1.27 -2.33
N ASN A 121 12.60 1.76 -1.68
CA ASN A 121 12.65 2.29 -0.31
C ASN A 121 13.05 1.23 0.75
N TYR A 122 12.59 -0.02 0.58
CA TYR A 122 12.96 -1.15 1.44
C TYR A 122 14.36 -1.70 1.13
N SER A 123 14.89 -1.37 -0.05
CA SER A 123 16.28 -1.64 -0.40
C SER A 123 17.25 -0.58 0.13
N ASP A 124 16.78 0.45 0.85
CA ASP A 124 17.68 1.39 1.54
C ASP A 124 18.48 0.69 2.64
N ALA A 125 19.72 1.12 2.86
CA ALA A 125 20.61 0.49 3.82
C ALA A 125 20.10 0.57 5.27
N GLY A 126 19.49 1.69 5.66
CA GLY A 126 18.94 1.85 7.01
C GLY A 126 17.66 1.04 7.20
N THR A 127 16.78 1.04 6.19
CA THR A 127 15.59 0.19 6.17
C THR A 127 15.93 -1.30 6.26
N ARG A 128 16.91 -1.79 5.47
CA ARG A 128 17.38 -3.18 5.55
C ARG A 128 17.92 -3.53 6.93
N LYS A 129 18.64 -2.61 7.58
CA LYS A 129 19.15 -2.82 8.93
C LYS A 129 18.00 -2.97 9.94
N ALA A 130 16.97 -2.15 9.81
CA ALA A 130 15.76 -2.24 10.63
C ALA A 130 15.05 -3.59 10.47
N ILE A 131 14.86 -4.04 9.23
CA ILE A 131 14.26 -5.34 8.92
C ILE A 131 15.13 -6.49 9.42
N ALA A 132 16.45 -6.41 9.25
CA ALA A 132 17.37 -7.44 9.74
C ALA A 132 17.32 -7.60 11.26
N LEU A 133 17.14 -6.51 12.00
CA LEU A 133 16.95 -6.56 13.46
C LEU A 133 15.64 -7.25 13.85
N PHE A 134 14.56 -6.95 13.14
CA PHE A 134 13.29 -7.65 13.32
C PHE A 134 13.43 -9.14 13.03
N ASN A 135 14.02 -9.50 11.88
CA ASN A 135 14.22 -10.88 11.48
C ASN A 135 15.05 -11.64 12.53
N ALA A 136 16.15 -11.06 13.00
CA ALA A 136 16.98 -11.65 14.03
C ALA A 136 16.22 -11.91 15.34
N TYR A 137 15.18 -11.12 15.65
CA TYR A 137 14.32 -11.34 16.82
C TYR A 137 13.33 -12.49 16.59
N THR A 138 12.74 -12.61 15.39
CA THR A 138 11.65 -13.54 15.11
C THR A 138 12.07 -14.90 14.56
N GLU A 139 13.21 -14.98 13.86
CA GLU A 139 13.60 -16.16 13.07
C GLU A 139 13.75 -17.42 13.94
N ASP A 140 14.50 -17.36 15.05
CA ASP A 140 14.78 -18.54 15.87
C ASP A 140 13.50 -19.20 16.40
N GLU A 141 12.56 -18.40 16.92
CA GLU A 141 11.30 -18.90 17.46
C GLU A 141 10.36 -19.38 16.35
N LEU A 142 10.29 -18.67 15.23
CA LEU A 142 9.50 -19.06 14.08
C LEU A 142 9.98 -20.41 13.50
N TYR A 143 11.26 -20.52 13.16
CA TYR A 143 11.83 -21.74 12.61
C TYR A 143 11.74 -22.89 13.60
N GLY A 144 12.03 -22.66 14.89
CA GLY A 144 11.90 -23.66 15.94
C GLY A 144 10.48 -24.20 16.05
N THR A 145 9.47 -23.33 16.00
CA THR A 145 8.06 -23.72 16.03
C THR A 145 7.69 -24.56 14.80
N LEU A 146 8.09 -24.12 13.60
CA LEU A 146 7.73 -24.77 12.34
C LEU A 146 8.39 -26.14 12.17
N LEU A 147 9.65 -26.30 12.60
CA LEU A 147 10.36 -27.59 12.55
C LEU A 147 9.63 -28.68 13.36
N ASN A 148 8.99 -28.31 14.47
CA ASN A 148 8.23 -29.23 15.30
C ASN A 148 6.91 -29.71 14.65
N LEU A 149 6.49 -29.10 13.55
CA LEU A 149 5.24 -29.42 12.86
C LEU A 149 5.42 -30.35 11.66
N ILE A 150 6.66 -30.64 11.25
CA ILE A 150 6.95 -31.57 10.16
C ILE A 150 6.39 -32.96 10.52
N GLY A 151 5.52 -33.51 9.66
CA GLY A 151 4.86 -34.80 9.91
C GLY A 151 3.68 -34.75 10.91
N SER A 152 3.27 -33.57 11.37
CA SER A 152 2.07 -33.39 12.20
C SER A 152 0.77 -33.36 11.36
N PRO A 153 -0.44 -33.44 11.95
CA PRO A 153 -1.70 -33.31 11.22
C PRO A 153 -1.90 -31.95 10.52
N VAL A 154 -1.10 -30.94 10.89
CA VAL A 154 -1.05 -29.61 10.26
C VAL A 154 -0.39 -29.67 8.87
N ASP A 155 0.41 -30.71 8.64
CA ASP A 155 1.15 -30.97 7.43
C ASP A 155 0.24 -31.45 6.29
N LYS A 156 -0.42 -30.50 5.61
CA LYS A 156 -1.36 -30.84 4.53
C LYS A 156 -0.59 -31.28 3.28
N PRO A 157 -1.12 -32.28 2.52
CA PRO A 157 -0.63 -32.56 1.18
C PRO A 157 -0.84 -31.34 0.27
N ILE A 158 -0.05 -31.24 -0.80
CA ILE A 158 -0.23 -30.20 -1.83
C ILE A 158 -1.64 -30.35 -2.42
N ASP A 159 -2.44 -29.30 -2.35
CA ASP A 159 -3.69 -29.15 -3.10
C ASP A 159 -3.56 -27.94 -4.04
N GLU A 160 -3.49 -28.20 -5.34
CA GLU A 160 -3.34 -27.19 -6.39
C GLU A 160 -4.50 -26.17 -6.44
N LYS A 161 -5.62 -26.45 -5.76
CA LYS A 161 -6.76 -25.53 -5.67
C LYS A 161 -6.63 -24.51 -4.54
N ILE A 162 -5.69 -24.70 -3.62
CA ILE A 162 -5.51 -23.84 -2.45
C ILE A 162 -4.36 -22.86 -2.72
N ASN A 163 -4.67 -21.57 -2.63
CA ASN A 163 -3.65 -20.55 -2.55
C ASN A 163 -3.25 -20.36 -1.08
N TYR A 164 -2.20 -21.07 -0.65
CA TYR A 164 -1.78 -21.06 0.75
C TYR A 164 -1.26 -19.70 1.23
N GLU A 165 -0.62 -18.90 0.37
CA GLU A 165 -0.23 -17.53 0.70
C GLU A 165 -1.47 -16.65 0.97
N TYR A 166 -2.52 -16.81 0.17
CA TYR A 166 -3.78 -16.11 0.39
C TYR A 166 -4.47 -16.53 1.70
N GLU A 167 -4.50 -17.82 2.03
CA GLU A 167 -5.09 -18.28 3.29
C GLU A 167 -4.33 -17.75 4.51
N LEU A 168 -2.99 -17.69 4.44
CA LEU A 168 -2.17 -17.06 5.48
C LEU A 168 -2.48 -15.57 5.61
N LYS A 169 -2.40 -14.83 4.51
CA LYS A 169 -2.76 -13.40 4.49
C LYS A 169 -4.14 -13.15 5.12
N LYS A 170 -5.13 -13.93 4.72
CA LYS A 170 -6.50 -13.85 5.23
C LYS A 170 -6.56 -14.11 6.73
N CYS A 171 -5.87 -15.15 7.23
CA CYS A 171 -5.82 -15.43 8.65
C CYS A 171 -5.18 -14.30 9.45
N LEU A 172 -4.05 -13.76 8.99
CA LEU A 172 -3.35 -12.64 9.64
C LEU A 172 -4.27 -11.42 9.77
N LEU A 173 -4.96 -11.05 8.69
CA LEU A 173 -5.91 -9.93 8.66
C LEU A 173 -7.10 -10.12 9.62
N GLN A 174 -7.59 -11.35 9.77
CA GLN A 174 -8.73 -11.65 10.64
C GLN A 174 -8.35 -11.83 12.11
N SER A 175 -7.11 -12.24 12.36
CA SER A 175 -6.60 -12.56 13.69
C SER A 175 -6.00 -11.34 14.41
N ALA A 176 -5.53 -10.34 13.66
CA ALA A 176 -4.98 -9.13 14.22
C ALA A 176 -6.04 -8.31 14.98
N THR A 177 -5.67 -7.90 16.19
CA THR A 177 -6.47 -7.02 17.04
C THR A 177 -6.19 -5.55 16.70
N PRO A 178 -7.07 -4.60 17.10
CA PRO A 178 -6.79 -3.17 16.96
C PRO A 178 -5.49 -2.70 17.64
N LYS A 179 -5.04 -3.41 18.69
CA LYS A 179 -3.76 -3.12 19.34
C LYS A 179 -2.59 -3.55 18.45
N ASP A 180 -2.71 -4.68 17.77
CA ASP A 180 -1.69 -5.20 16.86
C ASP A 180 -1.50 -4.26 15.67
N THR A 181 -2.61 -3.78 15.09
CA THR A 181 -2.54 -2.86 13.96
C THR A 181 -1.80 -1.57 14.32
N VAL A 182 -1.98 -1.05 15.53
CA VAL A 182 -1.24 0.13 16.03
C VAL A 182 0.25 -0.19 16.26
N ILE A 183 0.58 -1.35 16.84
CA ILE A 183 1.99 -1.75 17.05
C ILE A 183 2.71 -1.90 15.72
N LEU A 184 2.09 -2.58 14.75
CA LEU A 184 2.65 -2.77 13.41
C LEU A 184 2.73 -1.45 12.64
N ALA A 185 1.75 -0.57 12.78
CA ALA A 185 1.79 0.79 12.21
C ALA A 185 2.94 1.62 12.78
N LEU A 186 3.11 1.59 14.10
CA LEU A 186 4.21 2.25 14.81
C LEU A 186 5.56 1.74 14.34
N TRP A 187 5.72 0.42 14.20
CA TRP A 187 6.95 -0.19 13.70
C TRP A 187 7.21 0.15 12.23
N SER A 188 6.19 0.10 11.36
CA SER A 188 6.31 0.51 9.96
C SER A 188 6.78 1.96 9.82
N GLY A 189 6.15 2.89 10.54
CA GLY A 189 6.58 4.30 10.55
C GLY A 189 8.00 4.48 11.10
N LEU A 190 8.38 3.69 12.10
CA LEU A 190 9.72 3.71 12.66
C LEU A 190 10.78 3.17 11.68
N ILE A 191 10.50 2.11 10.91
CA ILE A 191 11.38 1.65 9.84
C ILE A 191 11.65 2.77 8.84
N MET A 192 10.62 3.52 8.47
CA MET A 192 10.77 4.64 7.54
C MET A 192 11.66 5.77 8.08
N THR A 193 11.78 5.94 9.41
CA THR A 193 12.76 6.88 9.99
C THR A 193 14.21 6.45 9.74
N GLN A 194 14.46 5.17 9.49
CA GLN A 194 15.80 4.65 9.23
C GLN A 194 16.22 4.82 7.78
N HIS A 195 15.29 5.11 6.87
CA HIS A 195 15.61 5.38 5.47
C HIS A 195 16.64 6.51 5.38
N THR A 196 17.72 6.34 4.61
CA THR A 196 18.84 7.33 4.57
C THR A 196 18.39 8.76 4.25
N ALA A 197 17.36 8.93 3.43
CA ALA A 197 16.76 10.25 3.15
C ALA A 197 16.02 10.90 4.34
N VAL A 198 15.55 10.09 5.30
CA VAL A 198 14.76 10.52 6.48
C VAL A 198 15.62 10.56 7.75
N ALA A 199 16.60 9.66 7.86
CA ALA A 199 17.40 9.45 9.07
C ALA A 199 18.17 10.71 9.54
N SER A 200 18.48 11.64 8.63
CA SER A 200 19.08 12.93 8.99
C SER A 200 18.11 13.94 9.59
N MET A 201 16.80 13.69 9.49
CA MET A 201 15.72 14.61 9.90
C MET A 201 14.99 14.16 11.15
N GLY A 202 15.03 12.88 11.50
CA GLY A 202 14.35 12.32 12.67
C GLY A 202 15.28 11.44 13.49
N ILE A 203 15.60 11.86 14.71
CA ILE A 203 16.39 11.05 15.65
C ILE A 203 15.42 10.29 16.55
N VAL A 204 15.38 8.97 16.40
CA VAL A 204 14.77 8.05 17.38
C VAL A 204 15.89 7.43 18.21
N SER A 205 15.69 7.27 19.52
CA SER A 205 16.67 6.60 20.37
C SER A 205 16.79 5.12 19.98
N GLU A 206 18.00 4.57 20.03
CA GLU A 206 18.23 3.14 19.75
C GLU A 206 17.39 2.25 20.68
N LYS A 207 17.25 2.66 21.94
CA LYS A 207 16.43 1.95 22.93
C LYS A 207 14.96 1.89 22.52
N GLU A 208 14.40 3.01 22.07
CA GLU A 208 12.98 3.05 21.67
C GLU A 208 12.78 2.30 20.37
N PHE A 209 13.76 2.35 19.46
CA PHE A 209 13.75 1.59 18.23
C PHE A 209 13.69 0.07 18.51
N LEU A 210 14.56 -0.43 19.39
CA LEU A 210 14.60 -1.84 19.77
C LEU A 210 13.29 -2.26 20.45
N ARG A 211 12.81 -1.50 21.44
CA ARG A 211 11.57 -1.81 22.16
C ARG A 211 10.36 -1.95 21.24
N ILE A 212 10.26 -1.09 20.21
CA ILE A 212 9.16 -1.15 19.24
C ILE A 212 9.34 -2.33 18.28
N THR A 213 10.58 -2.60 17.87
CA THR A 213 10.90 -3.75 17.02
C THR A 213 10.56 -5.07 17.71
N GLU A 214 10.92 -5.23 18.98
CA GLU A 214 10.56 -6.40 19.81
C GLU A 214 9.04 -6.53 19.94
N ALA A 215 8.33 -5.44 20.25
CA ALA A 215 6.87 -5.46 20.36
C ALA A 215 6.18 -5.87 19.04
N ALA A 216 6.70 -5.44 17.89
CA ALA A 216 6.21 -5.87 16.58
C ALA A 216 6.55 -7.35 16.31
N GLY A 217 7.73 -7.80 16.73
CA GLY A 217 8.14 -9.19 16.67
C GLY A 217 7.22 -10.10 17.50
N ASP A 218 6.85 -9.69 18.71
CA ASP A 218 5.90 -10.41 19.57
C ASP A 218 4.52 -10.55 18.90
N VAL A 219 4.05 -9.48 18.25
CA VAL A 219 2.79 -9.51 17.49
C VAL A 219 2.91 -10.48 16.33
N TYR A 220 4.02 -10.43 15.59
CA TYR A 220 4.27 -11.32 14.46
C TYR A 220 4.28 -12.78 14.88
N LEU A 221 5.09 -13.13 15.89
CA LEU A 221 5.21 -14.48 16.42
C LEU A 221 3.87 -15.00 16.93
N ARG A 222 3.12 -14.21 17.69
CA ARG A 222 1.78 -14.63 18.14
C ARG A 222 0.85 -14.89 16.96
N LEU A 223 0.85 -14.04 15.93
CA LEU A 223 0.02 -14.23 14.76
C LEU A 223 0.44 -15.47 13.96
N THR A 224 1.74 -15.66 13.69
CA THR A 224 2.24 -16.73 12.81
C THR A 224 2.42 -18.06 13.51
N CYS A 225 2.82 -18.07 14.79
CA CYS A 225 3.17 -19.28 15.54
C CYS A 225 2.03 -19.79 16.43
N GLU A 226 1.05 -18.95 16.77
CA GLU A 226 -0.08 -19.38 17.62
C GLU A 226 -1.41 -19.32 16.87
N MET A 227 -1.77 -18.17 16.32
CA MET A 227 -3.11 -17.95 15.76
C MET A 227 -3.30 -18.54 14.36
N CYS A 228 -2.32 -18.31 13.49
CA CYS A 228 -2.34 -18.71 12.08
C CYS A 228 -1.28 -19.79 11.80
N LEU A 229 -1.01 -20.65 12.78
CA LEU A 229 0.07 -21.61 12.70
C LEU A 229 -0.08 -22.58 11.51
N ASN A 230 -1.31 -23.02 11.26
CA ASN A 230 -1.60 -23.95 10.17
C ASN A 230 -1.37 -23.30 8.81
N GLU A 231 -1.86 -22.08 8.64
CA GLU A 231 -1.72 -21.31 7.42
C GLU A 231 -0.25 -20.94 7.20
N THR A 232 0.46 -20.56 8.26
CA THR A 232 1.90 -20.24 8.23
C THR A 232 2.71 -21.43 7.76
N PHE A 233 2.53 -22.59 8.40
CA PHE A 233 3.23 -23.82 8.03
C PHE A 233 2.98 -24.20 6.57
N ASN A 234 1.72 -24.21 6.13
CA ASN A 234 1.37 -24.63 4.78
C ASN A 234 1.82 -23.63 3.72
N ALA A 235 1.73 -22.32 3.99
CA ALA A 235 2.23 -21.31 3.07
C ALA A 235 3.75 -21.46 2.88
N LEU A 236 4.51 -21.72 3.95
CA LEU A 236 5.96 -21.89 3.84
C LEU A 236 6.37 -23.17 3.13
N LYS A 237 5.70 -24.28 3.47
CA LYS A 237 5.97 -25.57 2.84
C LYS A 237 5.79 -25.51 1.32
N HIS A 238 4.77 -24.80 0.84
CA HIS A 238 4.36 -24.83 -0.57
C HIS A 238 4.80 -23.59 -1.37
N GLY A 239 4.96 -22.44 -0.72
CA GLY A 239 5.42 -21.19 -1.33
C GLY A 239 6.93 -20.94 -1.23
N GLY A 240 7.62 -21.68 -0.35
CA GLY A 240 9.07 -21.60 -0.15
C GLY A 240 9.51 -20.34 0.62
N ASP A 241 10.81 -20.06 0.57
CA ASP A 241 11.44 -19.02 1.42
C ASP A 241 10.90 -17.60 1.17
N ASN A 242 10.38 -17.33 -0.04
CA ASN A 242 9.81 -16.03 -0.38
C ASN A 242 8.50 -15.74 0.36
N THR A 243 7.81 -16.75 0.89
CA THR A 243 6.55 -16.57 1.60
C THR A 243 6.72 -15.79 2.91
N LEU A 244 7.84 -15.93 3.62
CA LEU A 244 8.14 -15.06 4.78
C LEU A 244 8.40 -13.63 4.36
N GLY A 245 9.13 -13.43 3.25
CA GLY A 245 9.33 -12.10 2.67
C GLY A 245 8.01 -11.42 2.34
N ASN A 246 7.07 -12.15 1.72
CA ASN A 246 5.73 -11.65 1.41
C ASN A 246 4.89 -11.37 2.67
N SER A 247 5.15 -12.07 3.78
CA SER A 247 4.43 -11.84 5.04
C SER A 247 4.62 -10.44 5.61
N PHE A 248 5.77 -9.80 5.35
CA PHE A 248 5.99 -8.40 5.72
C PHE A 248 5.07 -7.44 4.97
N ALA A 249 4.85 -7.65 3.66
CA ALA A 249 3.89 -6.87 2.90
C ALA A 249 2.46 -7.05 3.47
N TRP A 250 2.13 -8.24 3.98
CA TRP A 250 0.84 -8.44 4.66
C TRP A 250 0.76 -7.76 6.02
N LEU A 251 1.87 -7.57 6.75
CA LEU A 251 1.88 -6.76 7.97
C LEU A 251 1.55 -5.30 7.70
N GLU A 252 1.98 -4.75 6.57
CA GLU A 252 1.55 -3.41 6.14
C GLU A 252 0.03 -3.36 5.98
N GLU A 253 -0.56 -4.35 5.30
CA GLU A 253 -2.00 -4.45 5.13
C GLU A 253 -2.74 -4.60 6.47
N VAL A 254 -2.19 -5.40 7.39
CA VAL A 254 -2.72 -5.54 8.76
C VAL A 254 -2.64 -4.22 9.51
N SER A 255 -1.58 -3.43 9.32
CA SER A 255 -1.39 -2.14 10.00
C SER A 255 -2.29 -1.02 9.45
N LYS A 256 -2.74 -1.14 8.19
CA LYS A 256 -3.44 -0.07 7.47
C LYS A 256 -4.65 0.52 8.22
N PRO A 257 -5.55 -0.27 8.85
CA PRO A 257 -6.65 0.30 9.64
C PRO A 257 -6.17 1.20 10.80
N GLY A 258 -5.05 0.85 11.43
CA GLY A 258 -4.44 1.65 12.50
C GLY A 258 -3.86 2.96 11.95
N ILE A 259 -3.17 2.89 10.82
CA ILE A 259 -2.62 4.06 10.11
C ILE A 259 -3.73 5.01 9.66
N ASP A 260 -4.73 4.48 8.94
CA ASP A 260 -5.78 5.27 8.31
C ASP A 260 -6.69 5.97 9.35
N SER A 261 -6.81 5.42 10.57
CA SER A 261 -7.62 6.02 11.63
C SER A 261 -6.85 7.02 12.52
N ASP A 262 -5.52 7.14 12.36
CA ASP A 262 -4.71 8.00 13.21
C ASP A 262 -4.85 9.49 12.87
N SER A 263 -5.14 10.31 13.89
CA SER A 263 -5.38 11.75 13.70
C SER A 263 -4.16 12.54 13.20
N GLY A 264 -2.95 12.09 13.52
CA GLY A 264 -1.71 12.71 13.06
C GLY A 264 -1.44 12.42 11.58
N ILE A 265 -1.69 11.17 11.15
CA ILE A 265 -1.70 10.80 9.72
C ILE A 265 -2.73 11.63 8.95
N GLN A 266 -3.97 11.73 9.46
CA GLN A 266 -5.01 12.52 8.81
C GLN A 266 -4.65 14.01 8.69
N LYS A 267 -3.96 14.59 9.69
CA LYS A 267 -3.41 15.96 9.61
C LYS A 267 -2.33 16.08 8.54
N ALA A 268 -1.42 15.11 8.44
CA ALA A 268 -0.38 15.09 7.41
C ALA A 268 -0.99 15.05 5.99
N LEU A 269 -1.97 14.17 5.77
CA LEU A 269 -2.70 14.08 4.50
C LEU A 269 -3.48 15.37 4.19
N THR A 270 -4.14 15.96 5.19
CA THR A 270 -4.84 17.25 5.01
C THR A 270 -3.87 18.37 4.62
N LEU A 271 -2.68 18.42 5.23
CA LEU A 271 -1.67 19.40 4.88
C LEU A 271 -1.18 19.20 3.43
N PHE A 272 -0.95 17.95 3.02
CA PHE A 272 -0.60 17.61 1.66
C PHE A 272 -1.67 18.06 0.67
N HIS A 273 -2.94 17.74 0.93
CA HIS A 273 -4.06 18.20 0.11
C HIS A 273 -4.15 19.73 0.02
N THR A 274 -3.86 20.42 1.12
CA THR A 274 -3.82 21.90 1.13
C THR A 274 -2.72 22.43 0.21
N CYS A 275 -1.58 21.73 0.11
CA CYS A 275 -0.49 22.12 -0.78
C CYS A 275 -0.77 21.79 -2.27
N THR A 276 -1.70 20.88 -2.57
CA THR A 276 -1.96 20.43 -3.95
C THR A 276 -3.26 20.95 -4.56
N SER A 277 -4.28 21.19 -3.73
CA SER A 277 -5.67 21.27 -4.19
C SER A 277 -5.95 22.47 -5.10
N GLU A 278 -5.58 23.69 -4.69
CA GLU A 278 -5.87 24.91 -5.45
C GLU A 278 -5.30 24.83 -6.88
N THR A 279 -4.01 24.51 -7.01
CA THR A 279 -3.35 24.43 -8.32
C THR A 279 -3.89 23.28 -9.17
N LEU A 280 -4.16 22.12 -8.58
CA LEU A 280 -4.70 20.98 -9.32
C LEU A 280 -6.12 21.26 -9.82
N PHE A 281 -6.97 21.88 -9.00
CA PHE A 281 -8.33 22.27 -9.41
C PHE A 281 -8.31 23.31 -10.52
N ASP A 282 -7.43 24.30 -10.46
CA ASP A 282 -7.29 25.29 -11.53
C ASP A 282 -6.87 24.66 -12.86
N LEU A 283 -5.92 23.71 -12.83
CA LEU A 283 -5.49 22.97 -14.02
C LEU A 283 -6.64 22.13 -14.62
N LEU A 284 -7.38 21.42 -13.78
CA LEU A 284 -8.55 20.63 -14.20
C LEU A 284 -9.67 21.50 -14.77
N LYS A 285 -9.93 22.67 -14.17
CA LYS A 285 -10.92 23.63 -14.68
C LYS A 285 -10.54 24.15 -16.06
N GLN A 286 -9.28 24.58 -16.23
CA GLN A 286 -8.77 25.04 -17.53
C GLN A 286 -8.77 23.93 -18.59
N TYR A 287 -8.55 22.68 -18.18
CA TYR A 287 -8.68 21.52 -19.05
C TYR A 287 -10.13 21.33 -19.52
N PHE A 288 -11.08 21.38 -18.59
CA PHE A 288 -12.51 21.22 -18.88
C PHE A 288 -13.04 22.30 -19.83
N GLU A 289 -12.69 23.57 -19.61
CA GLU A 289 -13.08 24.69 -20.48
C GLU A 289 -12.55 24.49 -21.91
N ARG A 290 -11.33 23.99 -22.06
CA ARG A 290 -10.75 23.65 -23.37
C ARG A 290 -11.41 22.44 -24.04
N TYR A 291 -11.89 21.48 -23.25
CA TYR A 291 -12.54 20.27 -23.78
C TYR A 291 -13.96 20.56 -24.25
N GLN A 292 -14.73 21.37 -23.50
CA GLN A 292 -16.10 21.74 -23.89
C GLN A 292 -16.14 22.65 -25.12
N GLY A 293 -15.12 23.47 -25.36
CA GLY A 293 -15.02 24.32 -26.55
C GLY A 293 -14.63 23.60 -27.85
N ARG A 294 -14.45 22.27 -27.84
CA ARG A 294 -14.06 21.45 -29.00
C ARG A 294 -15.15 20.51 -29.52
N ASN A 295 -16.33 20.50 -28.90
CA ASN A 295 -17.52 19.78 -29.39
C ASN A 295 -18.47 20.73 -30.11
#